data_AF-A0AAP0HAF2-F1
#
_entry.id   AF-A0AAP0HAF2-F1
#
_cell.length_a   1.000
_cell.length_b   1.000
_cell.length_c   1.000
_cell.angle_alpha   90.00
_cell.angle_beta   90.00
_cell.angle_gamma   90.00
#
_symmetry.space_group_name_H-M   'P 1'
#
loop_
_entity.id
_entity.type
_entity.pdbx_description
1 polymer ?
#
loop_
_entity_poly.entity_id
_entity_poly.type
_entity_poly.pdbx_seq_one_letter_code
_entity_poly.pdbx_strand_id
1 'polypeptide(L)'
;MASINTATAPPHSAVEMEIPVKWSAQAPNSKDSNGADGVKNHAVIDAALRAVVFVAALAAVIVMVTSKQSKMVRISPTMVIPLDANWNQSPAYIYYVTAFSVACLYSFITGISSVLTLKKTGGNSTRLQFNMAMLDSLLLAIVSSAVGATFAVAYIGLRGNRHSFWNEICNAYGSFCHHLAASITMAITSAVALLLLVWLSYYTLLKKIARR
;
A
#
# COMPACT_ATOMS: atom_id res chain seq x y z
N MET A 1 -82.71 13.31 6.10
CA MET A 1 -82.72 13.44 4.62
C MET A 1 -81.29 13.28 4.13
N ALA A 2 -81.15 12.67 2.95
CA ALA A 2 -80.01 11.87 2.50
C ALA A 2 -78.66 12.60 2.33
N SER A 3 -77.60 11.80 2.49
CA SER A 3 -76.19 12.10 2.19
C SER A 3 -75.89 11.73 0.73
N ILE A 4 -75.16 12.60 0.02
CA ILE A 4 -74.27 12.25 -1.10
C ILE A 4 -73.08 13.23 -1.04
N ASN A 5 -71.85 12.71 -0.95
CA ASN A 5 -70.79 13.01 -1.91
C ASN A 5 -69.53 12.16 -1.66
N THR A 6 -69.16 11.52 -2.76
CA THR A 6 -68.10 10.56 -3.02
C THR A 6 -66.73 11.25 -3.06
N ALA A 7 -65.69 10.64 -2.47
CA ALA A 7 -64.38 10.42 -3.11
C ALA A 7 -63.32 9.99 -2.07
N THR A 8 -62.56 8.94 -2.43
CA THR A 8 -61.09 8.86 -2.49
C THR A 8 -60.60 7.51 -1.99
N ALA A 9 -59.90 6.78 -2.87
CA ALA A 9 -59.33 5.45 -2.64
C ALA A 9 -58.19 5.47 -1.60
N PRO A 10 -58.03 4.40 -0.78
CA PRO A 10 -56.95 4.31 0.18
C PRO A 10 -55.60 3.93 -0.47
N PRO A 11 -54.47 4.42 0.06
CA PRO A 11 -53.15 4.32 -0.56
C PRO A 11 -52.48 2.94 -0.36
N HIS A 12 -51.66 2.59 -1.34
CA HIS A 12 -50.79 1.41 -1.34
C HIS A 12 -49.82 1.39 -0.16
N SER A 13 -49.66 0.19 0.38
CA SER A 13 -48.83 -0.18 1.51
C SER A 13 -47.33 -0.01 1.21
N ALA A 14 -46.64 0.90 1.91
CA ALA A 14 -45.19 0.85 2.05
C ALA A 14 -44.88 0.14 3.37
N VAL A 15 -44.36 -1.08 3.28
CA VAL A 15 -43.79 -1.78 4.43
C VAL A 15 -42.39 -1.21 4.64
N GLU A 16 -42.26 -0.32 5.62
CA GLU A 16 -40.98 0.16 6.11
C GLU A 16 -40.45 -0.86 7.13
N MET A 17 -39.44 -1.63 6.71
CA MET A 17 -38.71 -2.55 7.59
C MET A 17 -37.60 -1.75 8.29
N GLU A 18 -37.91 -1.13 9.42
CA GLU A 18 -36.86 -0.68 10.34
C GLU A 18 -36.16 -1.93 10.92
N ILE A 19 -34.88 -2.10 10.61
CA ILE A 19 -33.99 -3.05 11.28
C ILE A 19 -33.42 -2.31 12.50
N PRO A 20 -33.78 -2.66 13.74
CA PRO A 20 -33.21 -2.02 14.92
C PRO A 20 -31.83 -2.61 15.18
N VAL A 21 -30.78 -2.04 14.58
CA VAL A 21 -29.40 -2.40 14.94
C VAL A 21 -29.07 -1.71 16.27
N LYS A 22 -29.47 -2.35 17.37
CA LYS A 22 -29.11 -1.95 18.73
C LYS A 22 -27.63 -2.25 18.97
N TRP A 23 -26.76 -1.30 18.62
CA TRP A 23 -25.36 -1.32 19.03
C TRP A 23 -25.26 -0.94 20.52
N SER A 24 -25.49 -1.91 21.40
CA SER A 24 -25.16 -1.76 22.82
C SER A 24 -23.65 -1.97 23.01
N ALA A 25 -22.84 -0.94 22.72
CA ALA A 25 -21.48 -0.87 23.23
C ALA A 25 -21.51 -0.36 24.66
N GLN A 26 -21.48 -1.29 25.62
CA GLN A 26 -21.09 -0.97 26.98
C GLN A 26 -19.64 -0.46 26.96
N ALA A 27 -19.43 0.80 27.32
CA ALA A 27 -18.10 1.39 27.41
C ALA A 27 -17.29 0.67 28.51
N PRO A 28 -16.06 0.18 28.22
CA PRO A 28 -15.18 -0.24 29.29
C PRO A 28 -14.69 1.00 30.03
N ASN A 29 -14.98 1.05 31.33
CA ASN A 29 -14.41 1.98 32.28
C ASN A 29 -12.89 1.73 32.39
N SER A 30 -12.09 2.40 31.56
CA SER A 30 -10.63 2.34 31.64
C SER A 30 -10.10 3.62 32.27
N LYS A 31 -9.61 3.49 33.51
CA LYS A 31 -8.83 4.50 34.26
C LYS A 31 -7.93 5.34 33.33
N ASP A 32 -8.11 6.66 33.40
CA ASP A 32 -7.47 7.68 32.56
C ASP A 32 -5.94 7.83 32.71
N SER A 33 -5.26 6.96 33.46
CA SER A 33 -3.80 6.93 33.52
C SER A 33 -3.15 6.24 32.30
N ASN A 34 -3.88 5.42 31.55
CA ASN A 34 -3.38 4.73 30.34
C ASN A 34 -3.50 5.55 29.04
N GLY A 35 -4.21 6.68 29.06
CA GLY A 35 -4.52 7.47 27.86
C GLY A 35 -3.30 8.21 27.30
N ALA A 36 -2.50 8.84 28.17
CA ALA A 36 -1.31 9.59 27.77
C ALA A 36 -0.18 8.68 27.27
N ASP A 37 0.02 7.53 27.94
CA ASP A 37 1.03 6.55 27.54
C ASP A 37 0.64 5.81 26.26
N GLY A 38 -0.64 5.47 26.08
CA GLY A 38 -1.15 4.87 24.86
C GLY A 38 -0.98 5.78 23.62
N VAL A 39 -1.22 7.09 23.75
CA VAL A 39 -1.06 8.04 22.64
C VAL A 39 0.41 8.20 22.23
N LYS A 40 1.34 8.25 23.20
CA LYS A 40 2.78 8.29 22.93
C LYS A 40 3.24 7.03 22.19
N ASN A 41 2.77 5.86 22.62
CA ASN A 41 3.11 4.58 21.98
C ASN A 41 2.62 4.51 20.53
N HIS A 42 1.40 4.99 20.24
CA HIS A 42 0.89 5.04 18.87
C HIS A 42 1.71 5.95 17.94
N ALA A 43 2.13 7.12 18.44
CA ALA A 43 2.93 8.06 17.65
C ALA A 43 4.36 7.52 17.38
N VAL A 44 4.95 6.80 18.34
CA VAL A 44 6.24 6.12 18.14
C VAL A 44 6.12 4.98 17.12
N ILE A 45 5.05 4.17 17.19
CA ILE A 45 4.80 3.09 16.23
C ILE A 45 4.59 3.65 14.82
N ASP A 46 3.81 4.73 14.68
CA ASP A 46 3.63 5.43 13.40
C ASP A 46 4.96 5.91 12.80
N ALA A 47 5.78 6.61 13.60
CA ALA A 47 7.08 7.10 13.16
C ALA A 47 8.04 5.95 12.77
N ALA A 48 8.03 4.86 13.54
CA ALA A 48 8.84 3.67 13.24
C ALA A 48 8.41 3.00 11.93
N LEU A 49 7.09 2.82 11.72
CA LEU A 49 6.57 2.27 10.47
C LEU A 49 6.92 3.15 9.27
N ARG A 50 6.84 4.49 9.39
CA ARG A 50 7.25 5.41 8.32
C ARG A 50 8.72 5.30 7.97
N ALA A 51 9.58 5.14 8.99
CA ALA A 51 11.01 4.91 8.78
C ALA A 51 11.26 3.56 8.07
N VAL A 52 10.57 2.49 8.48
CA VAL A 52 10.66 1.17 7.83
C VAL A 52 10.23 1.24 6.37
N VAL A 53 9.11 1.90 6.06
CA VAL A 53 8.65 2.11 4.67
C VAL A 53 9.73 2.84 3.86
N PHE A 54 10.27 3.94 4.38
CA PHE A 54 11.30 4.70 3.67
C PHE A 54 12.56 3.88 3.38
N VAL A 55 13.10 3.19 4.39
CA VAL A 55 14.33 2.40 4.25
C VAL A 55 14.11 1.21 3.31
N ALA A 56 12.99 0.48 3.47
CA ALA A 56 12.67 -0.67 2.63
C ALA A 56 12.42 -0.25 1.17
N ALA A 57 11.66 0.83 0.93
CA ALA A 57 11.41 1.36 -0.40
C ALA A 57 12.70 1.87 -1.08
N LEU A 58 13.56 2.56 -0.33
CA LEU A 58 14.83 3.06 -0.85
C LEU A 58 15.77 1.89 -1.21
N ALA A 59 15.88 0.90 -0.33
CA ALA A 59 16.66 -0.31 -0.60
C ALA A 59 16.12 -1.06 -1.84
N ALA A 60 14.80 -1.20 -1.96
CA ALA A 60 14.16 -1.80 -3.11
C ALA A 60 14.52 -1.09 -4.42
N VAL A 61 14.47 0.24 -4.45
CA VAL A 61 14.86 1.03 -5.63
C VAL A 61 16.34 0.89 -5.95
N ILE A 62 17.22 0.99 -4.94
CA ILE A 62 18.66 0.89 -5.14
C ILE A 62 19.02 -0.48 -5.71
N VAL A 63 18.52 -1.57 -5.12
CA VAL A 63 18.79 -2.94 -5.58
C VAL A 63 18.27 -3.15 -7.00
N MET A 64 17.08 -2.61 -7.33
CA MET A 64 16.53 -2.67 -8.68
C MET A 64 17.39 -1.93 -9.71
N VAL A 65 17.79 -0.69 -9.43
CA VAL A 65 18.54 0.16 -10.37
C VAL A 65 20.00 -0.29 -10.54
N THR A 66 20.56 -0.90 -9.50
CA THR A 66 21.90 -1.50 -9.54
C THR A 66 21.93 -2.87 -10.19
N SER A 67 20.77 -3.51 -10.42
CA SER A 67 20.68 -4.76 -11.16
C SER A 67 20.99 -4.55 -12.65
N LYS A 68 22.28 -4.64 -12.99
CA LYS A 68 22.78 -4.60 -14.36
C LYS A 68 23.50 -5.91 -14.64
N GLN A 69 23.03 -6.66 -15.63
CA GLN A 69 23.77 -7.82 -16.11
C GLN A 69 23.70 -7.90 -17.64
N SER A 70 24.84 -7.74 -18.28
CA SER A 70 25.01 -7.99 -19.70
C SER A 70 25.54 -9.41 -19.90
N LYS A 71 24.91 -10.19 -20.77
CA LYS A 71 25.48 -11.47 -21.23
C LYS A 71 25.38 -11.59 -22.75
N MET A 72 26.43 -12.17 -23.32
CA MET A 72 26.46 -12.56 -24.72
C MET A 72 25.54 -13.77 -24.90
N VAL A 73 24.47 -13.62 -25.68
CA VAL A 73 23.57 -14.74 -26.02
C VAL A 73 23.87 -15.16 -27.46
N ARG A 74 24.19 -16.45 -27.65
CA ARG A 74 24.33 -17.06 -28.99
C ARG A 74 22.94 -17.34 -29.53
N ILE A 75 22.53 -16.58 -30.55
CA ILE A 75 21.26 -16.77 -31.26
C ILE A 75 21.44 -17.58 -32.56
N SER A 76 22.67 -17.70 -33.07
CA SER A 76 23.02 -18.58 -34.19
C SER A 76 24.47 -19.06 -34.06
N PRO A 77 24.90 -20.14 -34.75
CA PRO A 77 26.28 -20.64 -34.69
C PRO A 77 27.33 -19.59 -35.12
N THR A 78 26.93 -18.59 -35.91
CA THR A 78 27.78 -17.52 -36.44
C THR A 78 27.53 -16.14 -35.81
N MET A 79 26.50 -15.97 -34.95
CA MET A 79 26.15 -14.67 -34.38
C MET A 79 26.01 -14.71 -32.85
N VAL A 80 26.88 -13.96 -32.18
CA VAL A 80 26.75 -13.56 -30.78
C VAL A 80 26.28 -12.12 -30.72
N ILE A 81 25.17 -11.86 -30.03
CA ILE A 81 24.72 -10.48 -29.76
C ILE A 81 24.75 -10.28 -28.24
N PRO A 82 25.28 -9.14 -27.74
CA PRO A 82 25.13 -8.77 -26.35
C PRO A 82 23.65 -8.54 -26.09
N LEU A 83 23.01 -9.44 -25.33
CA LEU A 83 21.67 -9.19 -24.81
C LEU A 83 21.85 -8.59 -23.42
N ASP A 84 21.77 -7.27 -23.38
CA ASP A 84 21.70 -6.54 -22.11
C ASP A 84 20.38 -6.89 -21.43
N ALA A 85 20.44 -7.35 -20.18
CA ALA A 85 19.29 -7.41 -19.29
C ALA A 85 19.39 -6.21 -18.34
N ASN A 86 18.63 -5.16 -18.65
CA ASN A 86 18.62 -3.90 -17.91
C ASN A 86 17.20 -3.59 -17.42
N TRP A 87 17.09 -2.98 -16.23
CA TRP A 87 15.80 -2.62 -15.62
C TRP A 87 14.96 -1.68 -16.51
N ASN A 88 15.62 -0.88 -17.38
CA ASN A 88 14.96 0.04 -18.32
C ASN A 88 14.30 -0.61 -19.55
N GLN A 89 14.41 -1.92 -19.72
CA GLN A 89 13.86 -2.60 -20.89
C GLN A 89 12.43 -3.08 -20.69
N SER A 90 11.99 -3.23 -19.43
CA SER A 90 10.64 -3.68 -19.12
C SER A 90 9.81 -2.53 -18.55
N PRO A 91 8.63 -2.23 -19.11
CA PRO A 91 7.76 -1.19 -18.58
C PRO A 91 7.31 -1.49 -17.14
N ALA A 92 7.24 -2.77 -16.74
CA ALA A 92 6.90 -3.15 -15.37
C ALA A 92 7.97 -2.70 -14.35
N TYR A 93 9.24 -2.84 -14.69
CA TYR A 93 10.36 -2.45 -13.83
C TYR A 93 10.49 -0.92 -13.75
N ILE A 94 10.23 -0.21 -14.85
CA ILE A 94 10.16 1.26 -14.84
C ILE A 94 9.00 1.74 -13.94
N TYR A 95 7.82 1.12 -14.06
CA TYR A 95 6.67 1.45 -13.21
C TYR A 95 6.97 1.21 -11.73
N TYR A 96 7.66 0.11 -11.40
CA TYR A 96 8.11 -0.18 -10.05
C TYR A 96 9.07 0.88 -9.50
N VAL A 97 10.13 1.23 -10.24
CA VAL A 97 11.10 2.24 -9.79
C VAL A 97 10.42 3.60 -9.61
N THR A 98 9.53 3.99 -10.51
CA THR A 98 8.80 5.26 -10.41
C THR A 98 7.83 5.28 -9.23
N ALA A 99 7.03 4.23 -9.03
CA ALA A 99 6.10 4.10 -7.91
C ALA A 99 6.82 4.15 -6.55
N PHE A 100 7.90 3.37 -6.40
CA PHE A 100 8.66 3.35 -5.16
C PHE A 100 9.44 4.65 -4.90
N SER A 101 9.88 5.35 -5.95
CA SER A 101 10.52 6.68 -5.78
C SER A 101 9.53 7.71 -5.24
N VAL A 102 8.29 7.71 -5.75
CA VAL A 102 7.21 8.56 -5.21
C VAL A 102 6.91 8.18 -3.76
N ALA A 103 6.84 6.89 -3.46
CA ALA A 103 6.64 6.40 -2.09
C ALA A 103 7.75 6.87 -1.14
N CYS A 104 9.03 6.78 -1.54
CA CYS A 104 10.16 7.27 -0.76
C CYS A 104 10.05 8.77 -0.43
N LEU A 105 9.77 9.62 -1.43
CA LEU A 105 9.63 11.06 -1.24
C LEU A 105 8.48 11.38 -0.28
N TYR A 106 7.34 10.71 -0.46
CA TYR A 106 6.19 10.87 0.40
C TYR A 106 6.47 10.42 1.85
N SER A 107 7.08 9.25 2.03
CA SER A 107 7.45 8.72 3.35
C SER A 107 8.48 9.60 4.06
N PHE A 108 9.39 10.23 3.32
CA PHE A 108 10.35 11.18 3.88
C PHE A 108 9.65 12.45 4.42
N ILE A 109 8.77 13.06 3.61
CA ILE A 109 8.01 14.26 3.99
C ILE A 109 7.10 13.98 5.19
N THR A 110 6.37 12.87 5.15
CA THR A 110 5.46 12.48 6.24
C THR A 110 6.20 12.01 7.49
N GLY A 111 7.37 11.37 7.35
CA GLY A 111 8.24 11.00 8.46
C GLY A 111 8.77 12.23 9.21
N ILE A 112 9.29 13.23 8.48
CA ILE A 112 9.72 14.51 9.08
C ILE A 112 8.55 15.19 9.78
N SER A 113 7.38 15.22 9.14
CA SER A 113 6.16 15.79 9.73
C SER A 113 5.79 15.08 11.03
N SER A 114 5.86 13.74 11.07
CA SER A 114 5.56 12.93 12.26
C SER A 114 6.53 13.25 13.40
N VAL A 115 7.84 13.33 13.13
CA VAL A 115 8.87 13.69 14.13
C VAL A 115 8.67 15.12 14.66
N LEU A 116 8.31 16.06 13.80
CA LEU A 116 8.00 17.44 14.20
C LEU A 116 6.77 17.49 15.11
N THR A 117 5.73 16.70 14.81
CA THR A 117 4.53 16.62 15.65
C THR A 117 4.78 15.92 16.99
N LEU A 118 5.72 14.97 17.06
CA LEU A 118 6.17 14.39 18.33
C LEU A 118 6.87 15.43 19.22
N LYS A 119 7.62 16.36 18.61
CA LYS A 119 8.30 17.44 19.33
C LYS A 119 7.38 18.58 19.76
N LYS A 120 6.30 18.85 19.01
CA LYS A 120 5.38 19.95 19.29
C LYS A 120 4.18 19.43 20.09
N THR A 121 4.00 19.91 21.32
CA THR A 121 2.88 19.58 22.24
C THR A 121 1.49 20.07 21.75
N GLY A 122 1.30 20.28 20.45
CA GLY A 122 0.03 20.62 19.84
C GLY A 122 -0.45 19.47 18.98
N GLY A 123 -1.48 18.74 19.45
CA GLY A 123 -1.99 17.55 18.76
C GLY A 123 -2.43 17.82 17.32
N ASN A 124 -2.27 16.81 16.46
CA ASN A 124 -2.68 16.92 15.05
C ASN A 124 -4.19 17.10 14.91
N SER A 125 -4.59 18.02 14.03
CA SER A 125 -5.99 18.18 13.62
C SER A 125 -6.52 16.86 13.03
N THR A 126 -7.74 16.47 13.41
CA THR A 126 -8.39 15.26 12.88
C THR A 126 -8.45 15.26 11.35
N ARG A 127 -8.59 16.44 10.72
CA ARG A 127 -8.54 16.56 9.25
C ARG A 127 -7.19 16.17 8.67
N LEU A 128 -6.09 16.53 9.32
CA LEU A 128 -4.74 16.19 8.84
C LEU A 128 -4.50 14.67 8.93
N GLN A 129 -4.94 14.04 10.02
CA GLN A 129 -4.84 12.58 10.18
C GLN A 129 -5.64 11.83 9.11
N PHE A 130 -6.85 12.29 8.80
CA PHE A 130 -7.68 11.70 7.75
C PHE A 130 -7.02 11.83 6.35
N ASN A 131 -6.48 13.01 6.03
CA ASN A 131 -5.79 13.23 4.76
C ASN A 131 -4.54 12.36 4.61
N MET A 132 -3.77 12.18 5.69
CA MET A 132 -2.63 11.25 5.67
C MET A 132 -3.09 9.81 5.42
N ALA A 133 -4.13 9.34 6.12
CA ALA A 133 -4.66 7.99 5.93
C ALA A 133 -5.12 7.70 4.49
N MET A 134 -5.74 8.69 3.83
CA MET A 134 -6.15 8.59 2.43
C MET A 134 -4.96 8.58 1.45
N LEU A 135 -3.92 9.36 1.72
CA LEU A 135 -2.72 9.35 0.89
C LEU A 135 -1.91 8.06 1.10
N ASP A 136 -1.83 7.56 2.33
CA ASP A 136 -1.18 6.28 2.66
C ASP A 136 -1.88 5.10 1.96
N SER A 137 -3.22 5.10 1.89
CA SER A 137 -3.98 4.06 1.19
C SER A 137 -3.84 4.14 -0.33
N LEU A 138 -3.80 5.34 -0.90
CA LEU A 138 -3.50 5.55 -2.31
C LEU A 138 -2.08 5.03 -2.66
N LEU A 139 -1.08 5.35 -1.83
CA LEU A 139 0.28 4.85 -2.01
C LEU A 139 0.35 3.33 -1.94
N LEU A 140 -0.33 2.72 -0.95
CA LEU A 140 -0.39 1.27 -0.81
C LEU A 140 -0.95 0.61 -2.08
N ALA A 141 -2.01 1.17 -2.67
CA ALA A 141 -2.59 0.66 -3.90
C ALA A 141 -1.61 0.74 -5.09
N ILE A 142 -0.95 1.90 -5.26
CA ILE A 142 0.03 2.13 -6.33
C ILE A 142 1.21 1.17 -6.18
N VAL A 143 1.80 1.09 -4.98
CA VAL A 143 2.94 0.23 -4.69
C VAL A 143 2.57 -1.25 -4.89
N SER A 144 1.42 -1.69 -4.39
CA SER A 144 0.98 -3.08 -4.54
C SER A 144 0.74 -3.46 -6.01
N SER A 145 0.16 -2.55 -6.80
CA SER A 145 0.02 -2.72 -8.25
C SER A 145 1.37 -2.88 -8.94
N ALA A 146 2.35 -2.01 -8.60
CA ALA A 146 3.68 -2.05 -9.18
C ALA A 146 4.46 -3.32 -8.81
N VAL A 147 4.32 -3.80 -7.56
CA VAL A 147 4.87 -5.09 -7.12
C VAL A 147 4.23 -6.23 -7.89
N GLY A 148 2.90 -6.22 -8.06
CA GLY A 148 2.18 -7.25 -8.81
C GLY A 148 2.63 -7.34 -10.27
N ALA A 149 2.75 -6.19 -10.97
CA ALA A 149 3.23 -6.13 -12.34
C ALA A 149 4.68 -6.66 -12.47
N THR A 150 5.56 -6.24 -11.55
CA THR A 150 6.95 -6.69 -11.50
C THR A 150 7.05 -8.18 -11.21
N PHE A 151 6.28 -8.67 -10.26
CA PHE A 151 6.24 -10.08 -9.89
C PHE A 151 5.74 -10.95 -11.04
N ALA A 152 4.73 -10.51 -11.78
CA ALA A 152 4.24 -11.23 -12.95
C ALA A 152 5.34 -11.36 -14.03
N VAL A 153 6.03 -10.26 -14.37
CA VAL A 153 7.14 -10.29 -15.34
C VAL A 153 8.30 -11.14 -14.83
N ALA A 154 8.64 -11.04 -13.55
CA ALA A 154 9.68 -11.85 -12.92
C ALA A 154 9.33 -13.34 -12.94
N TYR A 155 8.06 -13.70 -12.71
CA TYR A 155 7.58 -15.08 -12.74
C TYR A 155 7.69 -15.69 -14.14
N ILE A 156 7.28 -14.95 -15.18
CA ILE A 156 7.46 -15.40 -16.57
C ILE A 156 8.96 -15.52 -16.89
N GLY A 157 9.80 -14.65 -16.36
CA GLY A 157 11.27 -14.73 -16.52
C GLY A 157 11.91 -15.94 -15.83
N LEU A 158 11.31 -16.42 -14.74
CA LEU A 158 11.78 -17.59 -13.99
C LEU A 158 11.33 -18.91 -14.64
N ARG A 159 10.06 -19.01 -15.04
CA ARG A 159 9.46 -20.26 -15.53
C ARG A 159 9.46 -20.40 -17.05
N GLY A 160 9.59 -19.29 -17.77
CA GLY A 160 9.37 -19.24 -19.22
C GLY A 160 7.92 -19.54 -19.60
N ASN A 161 7.59 -19.37 -20.88
CA ASN A 161 6.34 -19.87 -21.46
C ASN A 161 6.59 -20.35 -22.89
N ARG A 162 6.59 -21.67 -23.10
CA ARG A 162 6.81 -22.30 -24.41
C ARG A 162 5.78 -21.84 -25.45
N HIS A 163 4.53 -21.62 -25.03
CA HIS A 163 3.45 -21.21 -25.93
C HIS A 163 3.63 -19.78 -26.48
N SER A 164 4.30 -18.91 -25.72
CA SER A 164 4.61 -17.53 -26.14
C SER A 164 6.08 -17.35 -26.55
N PHE A 165 6.82 -18.45 -26.77
CA PHE A 165 8.26 -18.45 -27.06
C PHE A 165 9.13 -17.67 -26.04
N TRP A 166 8.69 -17.59 -24.78
CA TRP A 166 9.46 -16.97 -23.70
C TRP A 166 10.39 -18.00 -23.06
N ASN A 167 11.69 -17.80 -23.19
CA ASN A 167 12.71 -18.63 -22.56
C ASN A 167 12.97 -18.21 -21.11
N GLU A 168 13.45 -19.14 -20.29
CA GLU A 168 13.85 -18.89 -18.91
C GLU A 168 15.08 -17.95 -18.87
N ILE A 169 14.88 -16.72 -18.42
CA ILE A 169 15.93 -15.70 -18.34
C ILE A 169 16.78 -15.93 -17.08
N CYS A 170 16.17 -16.31 -15.97
CA CYS A 170 16.88 -16.46 -14.69
C CYS A 170 17.93 -17.58 -14.67
N ASN A 171 17.79 -18.61 -15.52
CA ASN A 171 18.79 -19.65 -15.66
C ASN A 171 20.07 -19.11 -16.34
N ALA A 172 19.93 -18.17 -17.28
CA ALA A 172 21.05 -17.50 -17.92
C ALA A 172 21.61 -16.33 -17.08
N TYR A 173 20.77 -15.58 -16.36
CA TYR A 173 21.11 -14.34 -15.64
C TYR A 173 20.89 -14.46 -14.12
N GLY A 174 21.53 -15.45 -13.48
CA GLY A 174 21.33 -15.75 -12.06
C GLY A 174 21.61 -14.59 -11.10
N SER A 175 22.65 -13.77 -11.36
CA SER A 175 22.96 -12.60 -10.51
C SER A 175 21.87 -11.54 -10.61
N PHE A 176 21.43 -11.20 -11.83
CA PHE A 176 20.31 -10.27 -12.03
C PHE A 176 19.04 -10.76 -11.34
N CYS A 177 18.69 -12.04 -11.47
CA CYS A 177 17.50 -12.59 -10.81
C CYS A 177 17.63 -12.63 -9.28
N HIS A 178 18.83 -12.78 -8.73
CA HIS A 178 19.05 -12.66 -7.29
C HIS A 178 18.80 -11.22 -6.80
N HIS A 179 19.31 -10.22 -7.52
CA HIS A 179 19.04 -8.81 -7.20
C HIS A 179 17.56 -8.48 -7.36
N LEU A 180 16.91 -8.97 -8.41
CA LEU A 180 15.48 -8.79 -8.65
C LEU A 180 14.64 -9.40 -7.51
N ALA A 181 14.95 -10.63 -7.09
CA ALA A 181 14.27 -11.28 -5.97
C ALA A 181 14.48 -10.54 -4.64
N ALA A 182 15.71 -10.08 -4.36
CA ALA A 182 16.01 -9.27 -3.19
C ALA A 182 15.24 -7.94 -3.19
N SER A 183 15.20 -7.26 -4.34
CA SER A 183 14.44 -6.03 -4.55
C SER A 183 12.95 -6.24 -4.27
N ILE A 184 12.33 -7.27 -4.86
CA ILE A 184 10.91 -7.61 -4.66
C ILE A 184 10.62 -7.89 -3.17
N THR A 185 11.52 -8.59 -2.49
CA THR A 185 11.35 -8.89 -1.05
C THR A 185 11.34 -7.62 -0.20
N MET A 186 12.25 -6.67 -0.48
CA MET A 186 12.25 -5.36 0.18
C MET A 186 10.98 -4.56 -0.13
N ALA A 187 10.50 -4.62 -1.38
CA ALA A 187 9.27 -3.97 -1.78
C ALA A 187 8.02 -4.53 -1.08
N ILE A 188 7.91 -5.86 -0.95
CA ILE A 188 6.83 -6.49 -0.20
C ILE A 188 6.88 -6.06 1.27
N THR A 189 8.08 -5.99 1.86
CA THR A 189 8.27 -5.50 3.23
C THR A 189 7.76 -4.05 3.38
N SER A 190 8.07 -3.18 2.42
CA SER A 190 7.55 -1.81 2.36
C SER A 190 6.03 -1.76 2.22
N ALA A 191 5.44 -2.61 1.38
CA ALA A 191 3.99 -2.66 1.17
C ALA A 191 3.24 -3.13 2.42
N VAL A 192 3.77 -4.14 3.13
CA VAL A 192 3.22 -4.62 4.41
C VAL A 192 3.31 -3.53 5.49
N ALA A 193 4.43 -2.81 5.56
CA ALA A 193 4.58 -1.70 6.51
C ALA A 193 3.58 -0.56 6.21
N LEU A 194 3.35 -0.22 4.93
CA LEU A 194 2.30 0.73 4.52
C LEU A 194 0.90 0.25 4.91
N LEU A 195 0.59 -1.03 4.72
CA LEU A 195 -0.70 -1.61 5.10
C LEU A 195 -0.94 -1.50 6.61
N LEU A 196 0.07 -1.79 7.44
CA LEU A 196 -0.01 -1.61 8.89
C LEU A 196 -0.23 -0.14 9.28
N LEU A 197 0.42 0.80 8.58
CA LEU A 197 0.25 2.24 8.76
C LEU A 197 -1.18 2.69 8.49
N VAL A 198 -1.75 2.20 7.38
CA VAL A 198 -3.14 2.45 6.99
C VAL A 198 -4.11 1.89 8.04
N TRP A 199 -3.92 0.66 8.49
CA TRP A 199 -4.73 0.05 9.54
C TRP A 199 -4.68 0.82 10.86
N LEU A 200 -3.49 1.22 11.31
CA LEU A 200 -3.35 2.03 12.53
C LEU A 200 -4.05 3.39 12.38
N SER A 201 -3.94 4.01 11.21
CA SER A 201 -4.61 5.28 10.91
C SER A 201 -6.13 5.15 10.98
N TYR A 202 -6.71 4.12 10.36
CA TYR A 202 -8.15 3.86 10.47
C TYR A 202 -8.58 3.50 11.88
N TYR A 203 -7.83 2.64 12.58
CA TYR A 203 -8.15 2.26 13.96
C TYR A 203 -8.17 3.47 14.90
N THR A 204 -7.19 4.36 14.79
CA THR A 204 -7.13 5.59 15.59
C THR A 204 -8.27 6.56 15.27
N LEU A 205 -8.63 6.71 13.99
CA LEU A 205 -9.78 7.50 13.55
C LEU A 205 -11.10 6.92 14.07
N LEU A 206 -11.34 5.62 13.90
CA LEU A 206 -12.54 4.93 14.37
C LEU A 206 -12.68 5.04 15.89
N LYS A 207 -11.60 4.80 16.65
CA LYS A 207 -11.58 4.97 18.11
C LYS A 207 -11.82 6.42 18.54
N LYS A 208 -11.50 7.41 17.70
CA LYS A 208 -11.77 8.82 17.97
C LYS A 208 -13.23 9.19 17.69
N ILE A 209 -13.83 8.60 16.65
CA ILE A 209 -15.25 8.76 16.32
C ILE A 209 -16.12 8.08 17.38
N ALA A 210 -15.80 6.84 17.78
CA ALA A 210 -16.56 6.09 18.79
C ALA A 210 -16.49 6.68 20.21
N ARG A 211 -15.59 7.64 20.47
CA ARG A 211 -15.48 8.37 21.74
C ARG A 211 -16.21 9.71 21.75
N ARG A 212 -16.72 10.17 20.59
CA ARG A 212 -17.58 11.35 20.49
C ARG A 212 -19.03 10.92 20.57
#